data_AF-A0A2M8NPU1-F1
#
_entry.id   AF-A0A2M8NPU1-F1
#
_cell.length_a   1.000
_cell.length_b   1.000
_cell.length_c   1.000
_cell.angle_alpha   90.00
_cell.angle_beta   90.00
_cell.angle_gamma   90.00
#
_symmetry.space_group_name_H-M   'P 1'
#
loop_
_entity.id
_entity.type
_entity.pdbx_description
1 polymer ?
#
loop_
_entity_poly.entity_id
_entity_poly.type
_entity_poly.pdbx_seq_one_letter_code
_entity_poly.pdbx_strand_id
1 'polypeptide(L)'
;MLYAAFFAVFLLSSAAALLAQAVPEYVVRNIRPDANAAPGTAAVMFEIENVGSSASAAGIVRLVVVATGGEIASQSIPPLSAGEFETFRFEIPVDAYKPGQRVSFGVLIDLPGGAPPTGSGQFDGQIGIVIPAVGTPAPIDAAQPARPTIFGISITNPLVVIGLLGGVGALLIFIWFASMIARMFLIPPPTFGAWQPPYATNPMIDPNSIAGRRQLWQQHAQSDALTLPCNPNSYMVRKLPTGIDGRKLSSWRVTGIRLSQYDMYGRVDRSQTIIKPSLVKRLDRMVRRCAENPLPAQQIERLARPIADRLIRALFAKAGRRNLGLPIALDIRLSGAADEVEVLFELHRCTGQGWELIDRWQTDLYATDSRVLENFTYTLFGQQKNEPFKAFRQRLRDDLVRLLTGMLFQPPLQEEKIDFDALEPVDFAALAETISIEPTGAPRPMSETARTPSASAQDTSPHPPSPDR
;
A
#
# COMPACT_ATOMS: atom_id res chain seq x y z
N MET A 1 -15.79 10.18 -15.30
CA MET A 1 -16.48 8.94 -15.74
C MET A 1 -16.34 7.79 -14.74
N LEU A 2 -15.14 7.42 -14.25
CA LEU A 2 -14.99 6.33 -13.27
C LEU A 2 -15.81 6.54 -11.97
N TYR A 3 -15.86 7.77 -11.46
CA TYR A 3 -16.66 8.11 -10.28
C TYR A 3 -18.18 8.07 -10.50
N ALA A 4 -18.64 8.39 -11.71
CA ALA A 4 -20.07 8.29 -12.05
C ALA A 4 -20.51 6.82 -12.16
N ALA A 5 -19.64 5.96 -12.69
CA ALA A 5 -19.86 4.52 -12.71
C ALA A 5 -19.86 3.93 -11.29
N PHE A 6 -18.95 4.35 -10.42
CA PHE A 6 -18.93 3.89 -9.03
C PHE A 6 -20.19 4.33 -8.25
N PHE A 7 -20.65 5.56 -8.48
CA PHE A 7 -21.87 6.07 -7.86
C PHE A 7 -23.14 5.37 -8.38
N ALA A 8 -23.20 5.09 -9.69
CA ALA A 8 -24.28 4.32 -10.28
C ALA A 8 -24.29 2.86 -9.79
N VAL A 9 -23.12 2.22 -9.68
CA VAL A 9 -23.01 0.86 -9.13
C VAL A 9 -23.41 0.84 -7.65
N PHE A 10 -23.01 1.84 -6.86
CA PHE A 10 -23.40 1.97 -5.46
C PHE A 10 -24.93 2.12 -5.32
N LEU A 11 -25.56 2.99 -6.13
CA LEU A 11 -27.02 3.16 -6.19
C LEU A 11 -27.76 1.90 -6.66
N LEU A 12 -27.19 1.16 -7.61
CA LEU A 12 -27.77 -0.11 -8.09
C LEU A 12 -27.64 -1.22 -7.04
N SER A 13 -26.53 -1.27 -6.30
CA SER A 13 -26.32 -2.24 -5.23
C SER A 13 -27.19 -1.99 -3.99
N SER A 14 -27.46 -0.72 -3.65
CA SER A 14 -28.39 -0.40 -2.56
C SER A 14 -29.85 -0.67 -2.93
N ALA A 15 -30.22 -0.50 -4.21
CA ALA A 15 -31.53 -0.89 -4.71
C ALA A 15 -31.71 -2.42 -4.77
N ALA A 16 -30.65 -3.18 -5.08
CA ALA A 16 -30.70 -4.64 -5.11
C ALA A 16 -30.87 -5.26 -3.70
N ALA A 17 -30.33 -4.63 -2.65
CA ALA A 17 -30.54 -5.06 -1.27
C ALA A 17 -32.00 -4.90 -0.80
N LEU A 18 -32.76 -3.96 -1.39
CA LEU A 18 -34.18 -3.77 -1.13
C LEU A 18 -35.07 -4.81 -1.83
N LEU A 19 -34.55 -5.53 -2.83
CA LEU A 19 -35.29 -6.54 -3.61
C LEU A 19 -34.95 -7.98 -3.20
N ALA A 20 -33.99 -8.19 -2.31
CA ALA A 20 -33.87 -9.46 -1.59
C ALA A 20 -35.10 -9.53 -0.67
N GLN A 21 -36.10 -10.31 -1.07
CA GLN A 21 -37.36 -10.49 -0.34
C GLN A 21 -37.04 -10.90 1.09
N ALA A 22 -37.06 -9.93 2.01
CA ALA A 22 -36.90 -10.21 3.43
C ALA A 22 -38.03 -11.18 3.81
N VAL A 23 -37.71 -12.30 4.44
CA VAL A 23 -38.72 -13.19 5.02
C VAL A 23 -39.47 -12.41 6.11
N PRO A 24 -40.79 -12.60 6.32
CA PRO A 24 -41.48 -12.00 7.46
C PRO A 24 -40.73 -12.34 8.75
N GLU A 25 -40.43 -11.32 9.54
CA GLU A 25 -39.65 -11.45 10.77
C GLU A 25 -40.41 -10.75 11.88
N TYR A 26 -40.83 -11.50 12.89
CA TYR A 26 -41.65 -11.00 13.99
C TYR A 26 -40.80 -10.84 15.23
N VAL A 27 -40.94 -9.70 15.91
CA VAL A 27 -40.20 -9.39 17.15
C VAL A 27 -41.19 -9.05 18.25
N VAL A 28 -40.98 -9.63 19.44
CA VAL A 28 -41.78 -9.33 20.64
C VAL A 28 -41.30 -8.02 21.26
N ARG A 29 -42.23 -7.09 21.51
CA ARG A 29 -41.99 -5.81 22.16
C ARG A 29 -42.92 -5.60 23.34
N ASN A 30 -42.51 -4.69 24.22
CA ASN A 30 -43.34 -4.16 25.30
C ASN A 30 -43.98 -5.22 26.22
N ILE A 31 -43.29 -6.34 26.45
CA ILE A 31 -43.75 -7.42 27.33
C ILE A 31 -43.86 -6.93 28.78
N ARG A 32 -45.05 -7.04 29.35
CA ARG A 32 -45.38 -6.52 30.67
C ARG A 32 -46.47 -7.35 31.35
N PRO A 33 -46.50 -7.42 32.69
CA PRO A 33 -47.67 -7.93 33.39
C PRO A 33 -48.84 -6.95 33.18
N ASP A 34 -50.03 -7.46 32.98
CA ASP A 34 -51.24 -6.65 32.91
C ASP A 34 -51.90 -6.56 34.29
N ALA A 35 -51.98 -5.33 34.79
CA ALA A 35 -52.56 -5.02 36.08
C ALA A 35 -54.08 -5.27 36.15
N ASN A 36 -54.75 -5.40 35.00
CA ASN A 36 -56.21 -5.59 34.91
C ASN A 36 -56.61 -7.08 34.76
N ALA A 37 -55.78 -8.01 35.24
CA ALA A 37 -56.08 -9.43 35.20
C ALA A 37 -57.37 -9.77 36.00
N ALA A 38 -58.12 -10.77 35.54
CA ALA A 38 -59.32 -11.22 36.23
C ALA A 38 -58.96 -11.79 37.63
N PRO A 39 -59.89 -11.76 38.61
CA PRO A 39 -59.65 -12.39 39.91
C PRO A 39 -59.27 -13.87 39.75
N GLY A 40 -58.13 -14.26 40.30
CA GLY A 40 -57.62 -15.63 40.18
C GLY A 40 -56.81 -15.92 38.91
N THR A 41 -56.52 -14.90 38.09
CA THR A 41 -55.57 -15.02 36.97
C THR A 41 -54.46 -13.97 37.09
N ALA A 42 -53.30 -14.28 36.53
CA ALA A 42 -52.29 -13.28 36.18
C ALA A 42 -52.34 -13.08 34.67
N ALA A 43 -52.14 -11.88 34.16
CA ALA A 43 -52.14 -11.65 32.72
C ALA A 43 -50.80 -11.10 32.24
N VAL A 44 -50.36 -11.53 31.06
CA VAL A 44 -49.22 -10.96 30.33
C VAL A 44 -49.73 -10.30 29.07
N MET A 45 -49.26 -9.09 28.82
CA MET A 45 -49.46 -8.40 27.56
C MET A 45 -48.13 -8.13 26.88
N PHE A 46 -48.10 -8.30 25.56
CA PHE A 46 -46.98 -7.91 24.71
C PHE A 46 -47.47 -7.58 23.31
N GLU A 47 -46.62 -6.91 22.55
CA GLU A 47 -46.87 -6.55 21.16
C GLU A 47 -45.96 -7.40 20.27
N ILE A 48 -46.48 -7.91 19.16
CA ILE A 48 -45.67 -8.55 18.11
C ILE A 48 -45.63 -7.58 16.93
N GLU A 49 -44.42 -7.15 16.54
CA GLU A 49 -44.19 -6.27 15.39
C GLU A 49 -43.53 -7.04 14.24
N ASN A 50 -44.03 -6.87 13.02
CA ASN A 50 -43.38 -7.39 11.82
C ASN A 50 -42.29 -6.43 11.33
N VAL A 51 -41.02 -6.76 11.60
CA VAL A 51 -39.85 -6.00 11.13
C VAL A 51 -39.33 -6.45 9.77
N GLY A 52 -39.86 -7.56 9.24
CA GLY A 52 -39.54 -8.12 7.93
C GLY A 52 -40.47 -7.64 6.81
N SER A 53 -40.69 -8.49 5.81
CA SER A 53 -41.71 -8.21 4.77
C SER A 53 -43.12 -8.56 5.24
N SER A 54 -44.13 -8.01 4.57
CA SER A 54 -45.54 -8.31 4.86
C SER A 54 -45.82 -9.82 4.83
N ALA A 55 -46.40 -10.34 5.90
CA ALA A 55 -46.79 -11.73 5.99
C ALA A 55 -48.06 -11.98 5.16
N SER A 56 -48.13 -13.13 4.51
CA SER A 56 -49.30 -13.57 3.74
C SER A 56 -50.11 -14.67 4.43
N ALA A 57 -49.58 -15.26 5.51
CA ALA A 57 -50.19 -16.35 6.25
C ALA A 57 -50.18 -16.04 7.75
N ALA A 58 -51.16 -16.59 8.47
CA ALA A 58 -51.25 -16.44 9.92
C ALA A 58 -50.15 -17.26 10.62
N GLY A 59 -49.56 -16.69 11.67
CA GLY A 59 -48.64 -17.35 12.58
C GLY A 59 -49.34 -17.83 13.85
N ILE A 60 -48.59 -18.48 14.74
CA ILE A 60 -49.07 -18.84 16.08
C ILE A 60 -48.10 -18.29 17.10
N VAL A 61 -48.61 -17.60 18.11
CA VAL A 61 -47.85 -17.24 19.30
C VAL A 61 -48.22 -18.15 20.45
N ARG A 62 -47.21 -18.66 21.16
CA ARG A 62 -47.36 -19.52 22.33
C ARG A 62 -46.71 -18.87 23.53
N LEU A 63 -47.42 -18.92 24.66
CA LEU A 63 -46.85 -18.60 25.97
C LEU A 63 -46.45 -19.90 26.66
N VAL A 64 -45.17 -20.04 26.98
CA VAL A 64 -44.61 -21.26 27.60
C VAL A 64 -43.93 -20.94 28.93
N VAL A 65 -43.91 -21.89 29.85
CA VAL A 65 -43.14 -21.78 31.09
C VAL A 65 -41.68 -22.12 30.79
N VAL A 66 -40.77 -21.17 31.00
CA VAL A 66 -39.35 -21.31 30.62
C VAL A 66 -38.69 -22.51 31.29
N ALA A 67 -39.05 -22.80 32.55
CA ALA A 67 -38.45 -23.88 33.31
C ALA A 67 -38.83 -25.29 32.83
N THR A 68 -40.05 -25.46 32.30
CA THR A 68 -40.59 -26.79 31.93
C THR A 68 -40.81 -26.96 30.43
N GLY A 69 -40.83 -25.86 29.66
CA GLY A 69 -41.27 -25.85 28.27
C GLY A 69 -42.77 -26.09 28.10
N GLY A 70 -43.54 -26.17 29.19
CA GLY A 70 -44.99 -26.42 29.13
C GLY A 70 -45.72 -25.23 28.53
N GLU A 71 -46.53 -25.47 27.50
CA GLU A 71 -47.41 -24.48 26.89
C GLU A 71 -48.58 -24.16 27.83
N ILE A 72 -48.77 -22.86 28.11
CA ILE A 72 -49.87 -22.36 28.94
C ILE A 72 -51.08 -22.03 28.06
N ALA A 73 -50.82 -21.33 26.95
CA ALA A 73 -51.84 -20.93 25.99
C ALA A 73 -51.20 -20.54 24.66
N SER A 74 -51.99 -20.62 23.59
CA SER A 74 -51.62 -20.20 22.24
C SER A 74 -52.68 -19.30 21.62
N GLN A 75 -52.27 -18.34 20.79
CA GLN A 75 -53.17 -17.49 19.99
C GLN A 75 -52.66 -17.39 18.54
N SER A 76 -53.57 -17.20 17.59
CA SER A 76 -53.22 -16.99 16.18
C SER A 76 -52.79 -15.55 15.96
N ILE A 77 -51.70 -15.34 15.23
CA ILE A 77 -51.25 -14.03 14.75
C ILE A 77 -51.78 -13.85 13.33
N PRO A 78 -52.73 -12.95 13.04
CA PRO A 78 -53.10 -12.61 11.67
C PRO A 78 -51.90 -12.14 10.84
N PRO A 79 -51.98 -12.18 9.50
CA PRO A 79 -50.92 -11.68 8.63
C PRO A 79 -50.71 -10.17 8.88
N LEU A 80 -49.51 -9.78 9.32
CA LEU A 80 -49.15 -8.39 9.59
C LEU A 80 -48.37 -7.80 8.41
N SER A 81 -48.70 -6.57 8.03
CA SER A 81 -47.92 -5.79 7.07
C SER A 81 -46.54 -5.42 7.64
N ALA A 82 -45.57 -5.08 6.78
CA ALA A 82 -44.28 -4.58 7.25
C ALA A 82 -44.45 -3.33 8.15
N GLY A 83 -43.93 -3.41 9.38
CA GLY A 83 -44.06 -2.37 10.42
C GLY A 83 -45.40 -2.35 11.17
N GLU A 84 -46.32 -3.25 10.86
CA GLU A 84 -47.58 -3.42 11.61
C GLU A 84 -47.32 -4.24 12.88
N PHE A 85 -48.12 -3.98 13.92
CA PHE A 85 -48.02 -4.70 15.18
C PHE A 85 -49.41 -5.04 15.74
N GLU A 86 -49.45 -6.11 16.54
CA GLU A 86 -50.66 -6.54 17.25
C GLU A 86 -50.37 -6.86 18.71
N THR A 87 -51.33 -6.55 19.58
CA THR A 87 -51.22 -6.77 21.01
C THR A 87 -51.88 -8.07 21.42
N PHE A 88 -51.11 -8.94 22.08
CA PHE A 88 -51.59 -10.20 22.62
C PHE A 88 -51.75 -10.11 24.13
N ARG A 89 -52.79 -10.77 24.66
CA ARG A 89 -53.06 -10.86 26.08
C ARG A 89 -53.31 -12.31 26.45
N PHE A 90 -52.49 -12.84 27.35
CA PHE A 90 -52.59 -14.21 27.84
C PHE A 90 -52.94 -14.22 29.32
N GLU A 91 -54.02 -14.92 29.67
CA GLU A 91 -54.40 -15.17 31.06
C GLU A 91 -53.74 -16.47 31.53
N ILE A 92 -53.10 -16.39 32.69
CA ILE A 92 -52.34 -17.46 33.34
C ILE A 92 -53.14 -17.88 34.57
N PRO A 93 -53.57 -19.14 34.66
CA PRO A 93 -54.27 -19.64 35.82
C PRO A 93 -53.27 -19.73 37.01
N VAL A 94 -53.56 -19.02 38.11
CA VAL A 94 -52.62 -18.91 39.24
C VAL A 94 -52.65 -20.10 40.20
N ASP A 95 -53.68 -20.94 40.10
CA ASP A 95 -53.88 -22.16 40.89
C ASP A 95 -52.80 -23.22 40.65
N ALA A 96 -52.18 -23.21 39.47
CA ALA A 96 -51.05 -24.07 39.13
C ALA A 96 -49.73 -23.68 39.83
N TYR A 97 -49.66 -22.54 40.52
CA TYR A 97 -48.44 -21.98 41.08
C TYR A 97 -48.58 -21.61 42.55
N LYS A 98 -47.46 -21.62 43.30
CA LYS A 98 -47.50 -21.21 44.70
C LYS A 98 -47.62 -19.68 44.81
N PRO A 99 -48.48 -19.14 45.68
CA PRO A 99 -48.48 -17.73 46.05
C PRO A 99 -47.06 -17.19 46.35
N GLY A 100 -46.70 -16.04 45.79
CA GLY A 100 -45.38 -15.40 45.94
C GLY A 100 -44.26 -16.03 45.10
N GLN A 101 -44.52 -17.12 44.37
CA GLN A 101 -43.55 -17.72 43.47
C GLN A 101 -43.29 -16.81 42.28
N ARG A 102 -42.01 -16.57 41.94
CA ARG A 102 -41.62 -15.93 40.69
C ARG A 102 -41.53 -16.99 39.59
N VAL A 103 -42.36 -16.87 38.56
CA VAL A 103 -42.40 -17.79 37.41
C VAL A 103 -41.98 -17.01 36.16
N SER A 104 -41.08 -17.60 35.37
CA SER A 104 -40.63 -17.03 34.11
C SER A 104 -41.38 -17.63 32.93
N PHE A 105 -41.99 -16.77 32.13
CA PHE A 105 -42.71 -17.11 30.90
C PHE A 105 -41.92 -16.65 29.68
N GLY A 106 -41.89 -17.50 28.66
CA GLY A 106 -41.29 -17.24 27.36
C GLY A 106 -42.37 -17.15 26.29
N VAL A 107 -42.14 -16.29 25.30
CA VAL A 107 -42.97 -16.16 24.10
C VAL A 107 -42.26 -16.86 22.96
N LEU A 108 -42.98 -17.75 22.27
CA LEU A 108 -42.51 -18.43 21.06
C LEU A 108 -43.43 -18.09 19.89
N ILE A 109 -42.83 -17.70 18.77
CA ILE A 109 -43.55 -17.37 17.54
C ILE A 109 -43.26 -18.43 16.49
N ASP A 110 -44.31 -19.14 16.07
CA ASP A 110 -44.27 -20.08 14.96
C ASP A 110 -44.83 -19.43 13.70
N LEU A 111 -43.97 -19.17 12.72
CA LEU A 111 -44.35 -18.67 11.40
C LEU A 111 -44.44 -19.82 10.38
N PRO A 112 -45.48 -19.87 9.53
CA PRO A 112 -45.57 -20.87 8.47
C PRO A 112 -44.42 -20.69 7.47
N GLY A 113 -43.55 -21.70 7.37
CA GLY A 113 -42.39 -21.69 6.47
C GLY A 113 -41.10 -21.15 7.08
N GLY A 114 -41.13 -20.64 8.31
CA GLY A 114 -39.92 -20.37 9.10
C GLY A 114 -39.39 -21.67 9.72
N ALA A 115 -38.08 -21.89 9.68
CA ALA A 115 -37.49 -22.93 10.52
C ALA A 115 -37.70 -22.51 11.99
N PRO A 116 -38.24 -23.39 12.85
CA PRO A 116 -38.32 -23.08 14.28
C PRO A 116 -36.90 -22.77 14.79
N PRO A 117 -36.74 -21.83 15.74
CA PRO A 117 -35.43 -21.48 16.26
C PRO A 117 -34.72 -22.74 16.78
N THR A 118 -33.65 -23.14 16.10
CA THR A 118 -32.86 -24.34 16.44
C THR A 118 -31.98 -24.03 17.64
N GLY A 119 -32.56 -24.08 18.83
CA GLY A 119 -31.85 -23.98 20.11
C GLY A 119 -32.82 -24.14 21.28
N SER A 120 -32.63 -25.17 22.10
CA SER A 120 -33.36 -25.30 23.37
C SER A 120 -33.05 -24.07 24.25
N GLY A 121 -34.02 -23.15 24.38
CA GLY A 121 -33.90 -21.94 25.19
C GLY A 121 -33.89 -20.61 24.42
N GLN A 122 -34.06 -20.60 23.10
CA GLN A 122 -34.35 -19.36 22.37
C GLN A 122 -35.84 -19.05 22.46
N PHE A 123 -36.19 -18.05 23.28
CA PHE A 123 -37.51 -17.42 23.29
C PHE A 123 -37.41 -16.08 22.57
N ASP A 124 -38.45 -15.70 21.82
CA ASP A 124 -38.52 -14.40 21.13
C ASP A 124 -38.71 -13.23 22.13
N GLY A 125 -39.16 -13.56 23.36
CA GLY A 125 -39.20 -12.67 24.51
C GLY A 125 -39.40 -13.44 25.81
N GLN A 126 -38.98 -12.86 26.95
CA GLN A 126 -39.11 -13.49 28.27
C GLN A 126 -39.53 -12.47 29.34
N ILE A 127 -40.40 -12.88 30.26
CA ILE A 127 -40.82 -12.08 31.42
C ILE A 127 -40.96 -12.93 32.68
N GLY A 128 -40.57 -12.38 33.82
CA GLY A 128 -40.80 -12.99 35.14
C GLY A 128 -41.97 -12.32 35.86
N ILE A 129 -42.97 -13.09 36.26
CA ILE A 129 -44.13 -12.62 37.03
C ILE A 129 -44.08 -13.21 38.43
N VAL A 130 -44.38 -12.41 39.44
CA VAL A 130 -44.59 -12.89 40.80
C VAL A 130 -46.08 -13.20 40.95
N ILE A 131 -46.40 -14.46 41.26
CA ILE A 131 -47.78 -14.90 41.45
C ILE A 131 -48.36 -14.22 42.70
N PRO A 132 -49.42 -13.43 42.58
CA PRO A 132 -49.97 -12.71 43.72
C PRO A 132 -50.48 -13.69 44.77
N ALA A 133 -50.27 -13.38 46.04
CA ALA A 133 -50.95 -14.10 47.11
C ALA A 133 -52.43 -13.75 47.06
N VAL A 134 -53.30 -14.77 46.95
CA VAL A 134 -54.75 -14.59 46.91
C VAL A 134 -55.16 -13.89 48.20
N GLY A 135 -55.47 -12.58 48.10
CA GLY A 135 -56.01 -11.80 49.21
C GLY A 135 -55.23 -10.55 49.59
N THR A 136 -54.93 -9.64 48.66
CA THR A 136 -54.97 -8.19 48.96
C THR A 136 -55.06 -7.39 47.65
N PRO A 137 -56.11 -6.58 47.40
CA PRO A 137 -56.15 -5.70 46.24
C PRO A 137 -55.05 -4.64 46.35
N ALA A 138 -54.13 -4.61 45.39
CA ALA A 138 -53.10 -3.57 45.30
C ALA A 138 -53.71 -2.26 44.75
N PRO A 139 -53.25 -1.08 45.21
CA PRO A 139 -53.72 0.20 44.69
C PRO A 139 -53.29 0.36 43.22
N ILE A 140 -54.24 0.77 42.38
CA ILE A 140 -54.01 1.14 40.98
C ILE A 140 -53.34 2.52 40.97
N ASP A 141 -52.01 2.56 40.89
CA ASP A 141 -51.27 3.79 40.55
C ASP A 141 -51.09 3.87 39.03
N ALA A 142 -52.06 4.51 38.37
CA ALA A 142 -52.00 4.86 36.96
C ALA A 142 -51.17 6.14 36.76
N ALA A 143 -49.85 6.03 36.85
CA ALA A 143 -48.93 7.08 36.39
C ALA A 143 -48.36 6.69 35.01
N GLN A 144 -48.97 7.20 33.95
CA GLN A 144 -48.41 7.12 32.59
C GLN A 144 -47.01 7.79 32.59
N PRO A 145 -45.94 7.11 32.12
CA PRO A 145 -44.64 7.74 32.00
C PRO A 145 -44.71 8.85 30.94
N ALA A 146 -44.39 10.08 31.36
CA ALA A 146 -44.24 11.21 30.47
C ALA A 146 -43.20 10.88 29.39
N ARG A 147 -43.59 11.09 28.12
CA ARG A 147 -42.74 10.82 26.96
C ARG A 147 -41.42 11.60 27.06
N PRO A 148 -40.27 11.00 26.76
CA PRO A 148 -38.99 11.68 26.81
C PRO A 148 -38.94 12.78 25.74
N THR A 149 -38.95 14.04 26.18
CA THR A 149 -38.61 15.19 25.35
C THR A 149 -37.09 15.37 25.39
N ILE A 150 -36.42 15.08 24.27
CA ILE A 150 -34.99 15.37 24.12
C ILE A 150 -34.89 16.84 23.69
N PHE A 151 -34.33 17.70 24.55
CA PHE A 151 -34.19 19.15 24.35
C PHE A 151 -35.49 19.95 24.13
N GLY A 152 -36.63 19.51 24.67
CA GLY A 152 -37.90 20.26 24.59
C GLY A 152 -38.57 20.25 23.20
N ILE A 153 -38.08 19.43 22.26
CA ILE A 153 -38.64 19.29 20.92
C ILE A 153 -39.58 18.08 20.89
N SER A 154 -40.87 18.30 20.57
CA SER A 154 -41.83 17.21 20.39
C SER A 154 -41.57 16.51 19.05
N ILE A 155 -41.06 15.28 19.11
CA ILE A 155 -40.67 14.46 17.94
C ILE A 155 -41.89 13.99 17.12
N THR A 156 -43.10 14.31 17.55
CA THR A 156 -44.35 13.94 16.87
C THR A 156 -44.66 14.78 15.62
N ASN A 157 -43.93 15.87 15.36
CA ASN A 157 -44.13 16.65 14.14
C ASN A 157 -43.25 16.08 12.99
N PRO A 158 -43.83 15.48 11.94
CA PRO A 158 -43.07 14.86 10.86
C PRO A 158 -42.19 15.88 10.10
N LEU A 159 -42.57 17.16 10.07
CA LEU A 159 -41.74 18.21 9.44
C LEU A 159 -40.45 18.46 10.22
N VAL A 160 -40.48 18.36 11.56
CA VAL A 160 -39.30 18.53 12.40
C VAL A 160 -38.35 17.35 12.23
N VAL A 161 -38.88 16.13 12.14
CA VAL A 161 -38.08 14.91 11.89
C VAL A 161 -37.42 14.95 10.51
N ILE A 162 -38.17 15.33 9.46
CA ILE A 162 -37.63 15.47 8.10
C ILE A 162 -36.56 16.58 8.05
N GLY A 163 -36.81 17.72 8.68
CA GLY A 163 -35.84 18.82 8.75
C GLY A 163 -34.56 18.43 9.49
N LEU A 164 -34.67 17.68 10.59
CA LEU A 164 -33.53 17.18 11.35
C LEU A 164 -32.72 16.15 10.54
N LEU A 165 -33.39 15.19 9.91
CA LEU A 165 -32.74 14.20 9.04
C LEU A 165 -32.03 14.87 7.85
N GLY A 166 -32.69 15.85 7.21
CA GLY A 166 -32.10 16.64 6.13
C GLY A 166 -30.88 17.44 6.60
N GLY A 167 -30.97 18.08 7.77
CA GLY A 167 -29.87 18.85 8.38
C GLY A 167 -28.67 17.97 8.73
N VAL A 168 -28.91 16.81 9.36
CA VAL A 168 -27.85 15.84 9.68
C VAL A 168 -27.22 15.28 8.39
N GLY A 169 -28.03 14.96 7.37
CA GLY A 169 -27.54 14.50 6.08
C GLY A 169 -26.64 15.53 5.39
N ALA A 170 -27.07 16.79 5.33
CA ALA A 170 -26.27 17.88 4.77
C ALA A 170 -24.95 18.09 5.55
N LEU A 171 -24.99 18.00 6.89
CA LEU A 171 -23.81 18.10 7.73
C LEU A 171 -22.82 16.96 7.47
N LEU A 172 -23.28 15.72 7.34
CA LEU A 172 -22.42 14.58 7.03
C LEU A 172 -21.75 14.70 5.65
N ILE A 173 -22.49 15.18 4.64
CA ILE A 173 -21.92 15.47 3.30
C ILE A 173 -20.85 16.55 3.41
N PHE A 174 -21.11 17.61 4.19
CA PHE A 174 -20.13 18.67 4.41
C PHE A 174 -18.87 18.16 5.11
N ILE A 175 -19.01 17.38 6.19
CA ILE A 175 -17.88 16.75 6.89
C ILE A 175 -17.11 15.84 5.96
N TRP A 176 -17.80 15.04 5.15
CA TRP A 176 -17.17 14.17 4.17
C TRP A 176 -16.36 14.96 3.14
N PHE A 177 -16.92 16.04 2.59
CA PHE A 177 -16.21 16.90 1.63
C PHE A 177 -15.02 17.61 2.27
N ALA A 178 -15.19 18.16 3.47
CA ALA A 178 -14.11 18.75 4.25
C ALA A 178 -12.99 17.73 4.55
N SER A 179 -13.34 16.48 4.84
CA SER A 179 -12.37 15.40 5.06
C SER A 179 -11.60 15.05 3.78
N MET A 180 -12.23 15.06 2.61
CA MET A 180 -11.54 14.87 1.33
C MET A 180 -10.57 16.02 1.05
N ILE A 181 -10.99 17.26 1.29
CA ILE A 181 -10.14 18.44 1.13
C ILE A 181 -8.97 18.38 2.10
N ALA A 182 -9.23 18.11 3.38
CA ALA A 182 -8.19 17.98 4.40
C ALA A 182 -7.21 16.87 4.02
N ARG A 183 -7.69 15.70 3.55
CA ARG A 183 -6.84 14.62 3.06
C ARG A 183 -5.99 15.06 1.87
N MET A 184 -6.50 15.89 0.97
CA MET A 184 -5.69 16.43 -0.14
C MET A 184 -4.56 17.36 0.34
N PHE A 185 -4.77 18.13 1.41
CA PHE A 185 -3.73 19.01 1.99
C PHE A 185 -2.78 18.27 2.94
N LEU A 186 -3.22 17.17 3.54
CA LEU A 186 -2.45 16.39 4.52
C LEU A 186 -1.67 15.22 3.88
N ILE A 187 -1.81 14.97 2.57
CA ILE A 187 -0.92 14.01 1.89
C ILE A 187 0.50 14.61 1.92
N PRO A 188 1.46 13.98 2.62
CA PRO A 188 2.82 14.47 2.65
C PRO A 188 3.34 14.55 1.20
N PRO A 189 4.12 15.59 0.87
CA PRO A 189 4.72 15.68 -0.46
C PRO A 189 5.51 14.39 -0.70
N PRO A 190 5.48 13.83 -1.93
CA PRO A 190 6.23 12.62 -2.23
C PRO A 190 7.69 12.88 -1.85
N THR A 191 8.25 12.06 -0.97
CA THR A 191 9.64 12.18 -0.57
C THR A 191 10.50 11.24 -1.41
N PHE A 192 11.70 11.69 -1.76
CA PHE A 192 12.71 10.85 -2.38
C PHE A 192 13.71 10.49 -1.28
N GLY A 193 13.30 9.61 -0.36
CA GLY A 193 14.05 9.27 0.87
C GLY A 193 15.47 8.78 0.61
N ALA A 194 16.33 8.72 1.63
CA ALA A 194 17.67 8.17 1.49
C ALA A 194 17.61 6.75 0.89
N TRP A 195 18.43 6.50 -0.11
CA TRP A 195 18.47 5.22 -0.81
C TRP A 195 19.86 4.64 -0.68
N GLN A 196 19.94 3.46 -0.06
CA GLN A 196 21.17 2.70 -0.05
C GLN A 196 21.07 1.67 -1.18
N PRO A 197 22.10 1.57 -2.05
CA PRO A 197 22.12 0.54 -3.06
C PRO A 197 22.12 -0.85 -2.38
N PRO A 198 21.55 -1.87 -3.03
CA PRO A 198 21.34 -3.19 -2.47
C PRO A 198 22.62 -4.05 -2.55
N TYR A 199 23.80 -3.46 -2.52
CA TYR A 199 25.06 -4.21 -2.50
C TYR A 199 25.66 -4.11 -1.10
N ALA A 200 26.17 -5.23 -0.59
CA ALA A 200 26.57 -5.41 0.81
C ALA A 200 27.38 -4.24 1.36
N THR A 201 27.21 -3.96 2.65
CA THR A 201 28.28 -3.37 3.46
C THR A 201 29.57 -4.17 3.22
N ASN A 202 30.66 -3.48 2.87
CA ASN A 202 31.92 -4.12 2.47
C ASN A 202 32.29 -5.29 3.41
N PRO A 203 32.18 -6.57 3.01
CA PRO A 203 33.00 -7.60 3.64
C PRO A 203 34.46 -7.12 3.63
N MET A 204 35.21 -7.43 4.68
CA MET A 204 36.65 -7.17 4.73
C MET A 204 37.38 -8.08 3.73
N ILE A 205 37.22 -7.78 2.44
CA ILE A 205 37.93 -8.39 1.33
C ILE A 205 39.22 -7.60 1.14
N ASP A 206 40.33 -8.29 0.86
CA ASP A 206 41.59 -7.63 0.52
C ASP A 206 41.37 -6.69 -0.69
N PRO A 207 41.59 -5.37 -0.55
CA PRO A 207 41.39 -4.41 -1.64
C PRO A 207 42.30 -4.67 -2.84
N ASN A 208 43.39 -5.43 -2.67
CA ASN A 208 44.29 -5.81 -3.76
C ASN A 208 43.78 -7.00 -4.57
N SER A 209 42.87 -7.81 -4.02
CA SER A 209 42.22 -8.92 -4.73
C SER A 209 41.28 -8.41 -5.83
N ILE A 210 41.00 -9.24 -6.84
CA ILE A 210 40.05 -8.89 -7.91
C ILE A 210 38.66 -8.55 -7.33
N ALA A 211 38.19 -9.33 -6.36
CA ALA A 211 36.92 -9.10 -5.68
C ALA A 211 36.89 -7.76 -4.94
N GLY A 212 37.96 -7.44 -4.20
CA GLY A 212 38.08 -6.16 -3.48
C GLY A 212 38.11 -4.96 -4.43
N ARG A 213 38.82 -5.05 -5.56
CA ARG A 213 38.82 -3.99 -6.59
C ARG A 213 37.46 -3.81 -7.23
N ARG A 214 36.78 -4.90 -7.61
CA ARG A 214 35.42 -4.87 -8.17
C ARG A 214 34.44 -4.17 -7.23
N GLN A 215 34.53 -4.48 -5.94
CA GLN A 215 33.75 -3.84 -4.90
C GLN A 215 34.02 -2.33 -4.77
N LEU A 216 35.28 -1.91 -4.81
CA LEU A 216 35.63 -0.47 -4.83
C LEU A 216 35.03 0.23 -6.05
N TRP A 217 35.04 -0.41 -7.23
CA TRP A 217 34.43 0.13 -8.44
C TRP A 217 32.90 0.24 -8.35
N GLN A 218 32.20 -0.67 -7.68
CA GLN A 218 30.73 -0.65 -7.59
C GLN A 218 30.19 0.69 -7.07
N GLN A 219 30.87 1.31 -6.10
CA GLN A 219 30.46 2.60 -5.52
C GLN A 219 30.53 3.76 -6.53
N HIS A 220 31.34 3.63 -7.57
CA HIS A 220 31.50 4.63 -8.63
C HIS A 220 30.52 4.43 -9.79
N ALA A 221 29.81 3.30 -9.85
CA ALA A 221 28.90 2.97 -10.95
C ALA A 221 27.53 3.63 -10.75
N GLN A 222 27.39 4.86 -11.24
CA GLN A 222 26.17 5.65 -11.04
C GLN A 222 25.08 5.40 -12.10
N SER A 223 25.45 5.02 -13.33
CA SER A 223 24.50 4.82 -14.42
C SER A 223 24.96 3.77 -15.43
N ASP A 224 24.12 3.48 -16.42
CA ASP A 224 24.41 2.62 -17.56
C ASP A 224 25.03 3.37 -18.75
N ALA A 225 25.13 4.70 -18.67
CA ALA A 225 25.66 5.52 -19.76
C ALA A 225 27.19 5.55 -19.74
N LEU A 226 27.80 5.39 -20.91
CA LEU A 226 29.21 5.69 -21.14
C LEU A 226 29.32 7.07 -21.78
N THR A 227 29.91 8.03 -21.08
CA THR A 227 29.99 9.41 -21.57
C THR A 227 31.04 9.54 -22.65
N LEU A 228 30.72 10.23 -23.74
CA LEU A 228 31.66 10.62 -24.79
C LEU A 228 31.71 12.16 -24.90
N PRO A 229 32.89 12.76 -25.18
CA PRO A 229 34.18 12.11 -25.39
C PRO A 229 34.76 11.54 -24.09
N CYS A 230 35.61 10.53 -24.20
CA CYS A 230 36.36 9.99 -23.07
C CYS A 230 37.80 10.53 -23.09
N ASN A 231 38.41 10.66 -21.91
CA ASN A 231 39.81 11.06 -21.80
C ASN A 231 40.70 9.83 -22.00
N PRO A 232 41.75 9.86 -22.83
CA PRO A 232 42.63 8.70 -23.02
C PRO A 232 43.13 8.13 -21.70
N ASN A 233 43.08 6.81 -21.54
CA ASN A 233 43.45 6.08 -20.31
C ASN A 233 42.58 6.38 -19.08
N SER A 234 41.46 7.10 -19.23
CA SER A 234 40.45 7.17 -18.17
C SER A 234 39.69 5.86 -18.05
N TYR A 235 39.21 5.57 -16.85
CA TYR A 235 38.39 4.41 -16.56
C TYR A 235 36.97 4.87 -16.21
N MET A 236 35.98 4.09 -16.64
CA MET A 236 34.59 4.31 -16.28
C MET A 236 33.93 2.98 -15.99
N VAL A 237 33.26 2.90 -14.85
CA VAL A 237 32.42 1.75 -14.51
C VAL A 237 30.98 2.10 -14.87
N ARG A 238 30.32 1.20 -15.61
CA ARG A 238 28.90 1.28 -15.91
C ARG A 238 28.15 0.18 -15.18
N LYS A 239 26.93 0.51 -14.79
CA LYS A 239 25.98 -0.40 -14.13
C LYS A 239 24.84 -0.69 -15.09
N LEU A 240 24.57 -1.96 -15.36
CA LEU A 240 23.58 -2.41 -16.32
C LEU A 240 22.46 -3.17 -15.59
N PRO A 241 21.25 -2.61 -15.51
CA PRO A 241 20.11 -3.32 -14.96
C PRO A 241 19.63 -4.32 -16.01
N THR A 242 19.66 -5.61 -15.70
CA THR A 242 19.22 -6.70 -16.58
C THR A 242 18.17 -7.55 -15.90
N GLY A 243 17.32 -8.23 -16.66
CA GLY A 243 16.54 -9.35 -16.12
C GLY A 243 17.39 -10.62 -16.09
N ILE A 244 16.87 -11.68 -15.47
CA ILE A 244 17.44 -13.04 -15.54
C ILE A 244 17.53 -13.59 -16.98
N ASP A 245 16.82 -12.97 -17.91
CA ASP A 245 16.86 -13.25 -19.35
C ASP A 245 18.05 -12.57 -20.07
N GLY A 246 18.92 -11.86 -19.33
CA GLY A 246 20.04 -11.09 -19.86
C GLY A 246 19.63 -9.81 -20.60
N ARG A 247 18.32 -9.51 -20.70
CA ARG A 247 17.83 -8.34 -21.44
C ARG A 247 17.86 -7.10 -20.55
N LYS A 248 18.38 -6.01 -21.09
CA LYS A 248 18.49 -4.74 -20.37
C LYS A 248 17.11 -4.21 -19.96
N LEU A 249 16.95 -3.89 -18.67
CA LEU A 249 15.72 -3.42 -18.03
C LEU A 249 14.54 -4.42 -18.07
N SER A 250 14.75 -5.69 -18.43
CA SER A 250 13.72 -6.72 -18.29
C SER A 250 13.38 -6.92 -16.81
N SER A 251 12.10 -7.09 -16.48
CA SER A 251 11.55 -7.15 -15.10
C SER A 251 11.80 -5.92 -14.20
N TRP A 252 12.51 -4.89 -14.67
CA TRP A 252 12.70 -3.64 -13.95
C TRP A 252 11.52 -2.67 -14.13
N ARG A 253 11.14 -1.98 -13.04
CA ARG A 253 10.05 -1.00 -13.00
C ARG A 253 10.55 0.35 -12.56
N VAL A 254 10.14 1.41 -13.25
CA VAL A 254 10.50 2.78 -12.84
C VAL A 254 9.54 3.24 -11.76
N THR A 255 10.05 3.47 -10.56
CA THR A 255 9.25 3.84 -9.38
C THR A 255 9.33 5.32 -9.03
N GLY A 256 10.38 6.00 -9.47
CA GLY A 256 10.57 7.42 -9.18
C GLY A 256 11.53 8.10 -10.14
N ILE A 257 11.35 9.40 -10.33
CA ILE A 257 12.28 10.25 -11.07
C ILE A 257 12.48 11.53 -10.25
N ARG A 258 13.74 11.94 -10.09
CA ARG A 258 14.12 13.19 -9.42
C ARG A 258 15.10 13.96 -10.29
N LEU A 259 14.92 15.26 -10.36
CA LEU A 259 15.91 16.20 -10.89
C LEU A 259 16.42 17.05 -9.74
N SER A 260 17.73 17.26 -9.65
CA SER A 260 18.32 18.21 -8.71
C SER A 260 19.56 18.85 -9.33
N GLN A 261 19.81 20.09 -8.99
CA GLN A 261 21.09 20.74 -9.28
C GLN A 261 22.11 20.38 -8.20
N TYR A 262 23.38 20.44 -8.56
CA TYR A 262 24.49 20.15 -7.67
C TYR A 262 25.48 21.30 -7.66
N ASP A 263 26.03 21.57 -6.50
CA ASP A 263 27.18 22.44 -6.31
C ASP A 263 28.36 21.65 -5.73
N MET A 264 29.41 22.36 -5.31
CA MET A 264 30.60 21.75 -4.72
C MET A 264 30.34 21.00 -3.41
N TYR A 265 29.22 21.28 -2.72
CA TYR A 265 28.83 20.66 -1.45
C TYR A 265 27.83 19.52 -1.65
N GLY A 266 27.33 19.31 -2.86
CA GLY A 266 26.45 18.21 -3.22
C GLY A 266 25.12 18.69 -3.78
N ARG A 267 24.03 17.98 -3.44
CA ARG A 267 22.68 18.26 -3.97
C ARG A 267 22.11 19.52 -3.35
N VAL A 268 21.57 20.40 -4.18
CA VAL A 268 20.90 21.61 -3.73
C VAL A 268 19.41 21.31 -3.49
N ASP A 269 19.01 21.12 -2.24
CA ASP A 269 17.64 20.71 -1.86
C ASP A 269 16.54 21.59 -2.46
N ARG A 270 16.74 22.92 -2.47
CA ARG A 270 15.76 23.87 -3.07
C ARG A 270 15.53 23.66 -4.57
N SER A 271 16.48 23.04 -5.27
CA SER A 271 16.38 22.73 -6.71
C SER A 271 15.77 21.34 -6.96
N GLN A 272 15.51 20.57 -5.91
CA GLN A 272 14.97 19.21 -6.02
C GLN A 272 13.55 19.24 -6.56
N THR A 273 13.37 18.63 -7.72
CA THR A 273 12.09 18.42 -8.37
C THR A 273 11.80 16.93 -8.41
N ILE A 274 10.81 16.50 -7.63
CA ILE A 274 10.26 15.15 -7.66
C ILE A 274 9.17 15.11 -8.72
N ILE A 275 9.31 14.17 -9.66
CA ILE A 275 8.48 14.12 -10.85
C ILE A 275 7.12 13.51 -10.55
N LYS A 276 6.07 14.05 -11.20
CA LYS A 276 4.69 13.58 -11.05
C LYS A 276 4.56 12.08 -11.42
N PRO A 277 3.75 11.29 -10.69
CA PRO A 277 3.56 9.87 -10.95
C PRO A 277 3.12 9.54 -12.38
N SER A 278 2.38 10.43 -13.04
CA SER A 278 1.93 10.23 -14.43
C SER A 278 3.09 10.18 -15.44
N LEU A 279 4.17 10.92 -15.18
CA LEU A 279 5.36 10.89 -16.02
C LEU A 279 6.25 9.68 -15.70
N VAL A 280 6.36 9.32 -14.41
CA VAL A 280 7.02 8.08 -13.96
C VAL A 280 6.38 6.86 -14.62
N LYS A 281 5.05 6.71 -14.53
CA LYS A 281 4.28 5.65 -15.20
C LYS A 281 4.40 5.66 -16.73
N ARG A 282 4.70 6.82 -17.33
CA ARG A 282 4.94 6.90 -18.78
C ARG A 282 6.31 6.33 -19.12
N LEU A 283 7.35 6.68 -18.37
CA LEU A 283 8.68 6.11 -18.56
C LEU A 283 8.69 4.59 -18.27
N ASP A 284 8.05 4.15 -17.18
CA ASP A 284 7.89 2.72 -16.83
C ASP A 284 7.27 1.90 -17.98
N ARG A 285 6.22 2.42 -18.62
CA ARG A 285 5.60 1.76 -19.77
C ARG A 285 6.54 1.69 -20.98
N MET A 286 7.37 2.71 -21.18
CA MET A 286 8.36 2.69 -22.25
C MET A 286 9.48 1.68 -21.97
N VAL A 287 9.96 1.62 -20.72
CA VAL A 287 10.94 0.62 -20.28
C VAL A 287 10.43 -0.79 -20.59
N ARG A 288 9.24 -1.15 -20.12
CA ARG A 288 8.64 -2.47 -20.38
C ARG A 288 8.48 -2.76 -21.87
N ARG A 289 7.96 -1.79 -22.63
CA ARG A 289 7.78 -1.95 -24.07
C ARG A 289 9.10 -2.22 -24.79
N CYS A 290 10.17 -1.48 -24.46
CA CYS A 290 11.48 -1.67 -25.06
C CYS A 290 12.16 -2.95 -24.59
N ALA A 291 11.88 -3.43 -23.37
CA ALA A 291 12.40 -4.68 -22.85
C ALA A 291 11.77 -5.91 -23.53
N GLU A 292 10.46 -5.87 -23.76
CA GLU A 292 9.72 -6.94 -24.45
C GLU A 292 9.99 -6.93 -25.96
N ASN A 293 9.98 -5.75 -26.58
CA ASN A 293 10.11 -5.54 -28.02
C ASN A 293 11.11 -4.43 -28.30
N PRO A 294 12.41 -4.76 -28.51
CA PRO A 294 13.45 -3.77 -28.77
C PRO A 294 13.08 -2.86 -29.95
N LEU A 295 13.03 -1.56 -29.69
CA LEU A 295 12.65 -0.57 -30.69
C LEU A 295 13.91 0.07 -31.33
N PRO A 296 13.85 0.47 -32.61
CA PRO A 296 14.92 1.25 -33.23
C PRO A 296 15.15 2.57 -32.48
N ALA A 297 16.41 3.02 -32.40
CA ALA A 297 16.81 4.21 -31.65
C ALA A 297 15.99 5.46 -32.02
N GLN A 298 15.69 5.68 -33.30
CA GLN A 298 14.88 6.82 -33.77
C GLN A 298 13.45 6.79 -33.21
N GLN A 299 12.85 5.61 -33.04
CA GLN A 299 11.51 5.48 -32.45
C GLN A 299 11.54 5.77 -30.95
N ILE A 300 12.57 5.26 -30.25
CA ILE A 300 12.79 5.55 -28.84
C ILE A 300 12.97 7.05 -28.63
N GLU A 301 13.76 7.72 -29.47
CA GLU A 301 14.00 9.16 -29.39
C GLU A 301 12.69 9.97 -29.47
N ARG A 302 11.82 9.64 -30.43
CA ARG A 302 10.50 10.28 -30.59
C ARG A 302 9.62 10.10 -29.35
N LEU A 303 9.68 8.93 -28.71
CA LEU A 303 8.93 8.63 -27.49
C LEU A 303 9.53 9.32 -26.25
N ALA A 304 10.85 9.49 -26.20
CA ALA A 304 11.58 10.12 -25.10
C ALA A 304 11.43 11.65 -25.09
N ARG A 305 11.36 12.29 -26.25
CA ARG A 305 11.20 13.74 -26.43
C ARG A 305 10.10 14.39 -25.55
N PRO A 306 8.85 13.90 -25.53
CA PRO A 306 7.81 14.48 -24.68
C PRO A 306 8.06 14.25 -23.17
N ILE A 307 8.86 13.24 -22.79
CA ILE A 307 9.27 13.04 -21.40
C ILE A 307 10.30 14.10 -21.03
N ALA A 308 11.36 14.25 -21.84
CA ALA A 308 12.39 15.27 -21.66
C ALA A 308 11.79 16.68 -21.55
N ASP A 309 10.83 17.04 -22.41
CA ASP A 309 10.15 18.33 -22.38
C ASP A 309 9.38 18.60 -21.06
N ARG A 310 8.86 17.55 -20.42
CA ARG A 310 8.17 17.66 -19.14
C ARG A 310 9.16 17.72 -17.98
N LEU A 311 10.26 16.95 -18.05
CA LEU A 311 11.36 16.99 -17.09
C LEU A 311 11.98 18.40 -17.03
N ILE A 312 12.31 18.99 -18.19
CA ILE A 312 12.88 20.35 -18.27
C ILE A 312 11.94 21.40 -17.72
N ARG A 313 10.64 21.33 -18.05
CA ARG A 313 9.66 22.26 -17.50
C ARG A 313 9.57 22.14 -15.98
N ALA A 314 9.62 20.92 -15.44
CA ALA A 314 9.58 20.68 -14.01
C ALA A 314 10.87 21.19 -13.31
N LEU A 315 12.03 21.05 -13.96
CA LEU A 315 13.29 21.60 -13.48
C LEU A 315 13.23 23.14 -13.43
N PHE A 316 12.90 23.81 -14.54
CA PHE A 316 12.88 25.27 -14.60
C PHE A 316 11.75 25.93 -13.80
N ALA A 317 10.71 25.18 -13.41
CA ALA A 317 9.72 25.66 -12.46
C ALA A 317 10.30 25.89 -11.06
N LYS A 318 11.38 25.18 -10.70
CA LYS A 318 12.07 25.33 -9.39
C LYS A 318 13.45 25.96 -9.48
N ALA A 319 14.18 25.76 -10.57
CA ALA A 319 15.53 26.28 -10.75
C ALA A 319 15.50 27.80 -11.00
N GLY A 320 16.08 28.57 -10.09
CA GLY A 320 16.28 30.00 -10.28
C GLY A 320 17.28 30.30 -11.40
N ARG A 321 17.13 31.43 -12.09
CA ARG A 321 18.02 31.83 -13.21
C ARG A 321 19.51 31.86 -12.84
N ARG A 322 19.83 32.24 -11.60
CA ARG A 322 21.22 32.29 -11.09
C ARG A 322 21.86 30.91 -10.97
N ASN A 323 21.05 29.86 -10.83
CA ASN A 323 21.55 28.51 -10.60
C ASN A 323 21.62 27.69 -11.90
N LEU A 324 21.20 28.23 -13.05
CA LEU A 324 21.12 27.45 -14.29
C LEU A 324 22.48 26.93 -14.77
N GLY A 325 23.57 27.56 -14.36
CA GLY A 325 24.94 27.10 -14.64
C GLY A 325 25.37 25.87 -13.83
N LEU A 326 24.63 25.51 -12.77
CA LEU A 326 24.96 24.34 -11.95
C LEU A 326 24.68 23.04 -12.72
N PRO A 327 25.55 22.01 -12.56
CA PRO A 327 25.27 20.66 -13.04
C PRO A 327 23.91 20.17 -12.54
N ILE A 328 23.24 19.38 -13.38
CA ILE A 328 21.94 18.78 -13.09
C ILE A 328 22.18 17.28 -12.99
N ALA A 329 21.66 16.62 -11.95
CA ALA A 329 21.48 15.17 -12.03
C ALA A 329 20.02 14.77 -12.15
N LEU A 330 19.83 13.75 -12.96
CA LEU A 330 18.61 13.01 -13.15
C LEU A 330 18.76 11.68 -12.42
N ASP A 331 18.01 11.49 -11.34
CA ASP A 331 17.90 10.19 -10.70
C ASP A 331 16.68 9.46 -11.20
N ILE A 332 16.85 8.18 -11.50
CA ILE A 332 15.78 7.27 -11.87
C ILE A 332 15.84 6.09 -10.92
N ARG A 333 14.76 5.89 -10.15
CA ARG A 333 14.61 4.71 -9.29
C ARG A 333 14.00 3.57 -10.06
N LEU A 334 14.63 2.42 -9.93
CA LEU A 334 14.19 1.17 -10.48
C LEU A 334 13.87 0.20 -9.34
N SER A 335 12.91 -0.70 -9.57
CA SER A 335 12.65 -1.83 -8.69
C SER A 335 12.33 -3.07 -9.51
N GLY A 336 12.81 -4.23 -9.07
CA GLY A 336 12.45 -5.54 -9.62
C GLY A 336 12.17 -6.54 -8.51
N ALA A 337 11.57 -7.68 -8.84
CA ALA A 337 11.51 -8.83 -7.93
C ALA A 337 12.90 -9.47 -7.86
N ALA A 338 13.34 -9.86 -6.66
CA ALA A 338 14.73 -10.27 -6.44
C ALA A 338 15.19 -11.50 -7.22
N ASP A 339 14.25 -12.37 -7.57
CA ASP A 339 14.42 -13.57 -8.39
C ASP A 339 14.26 -13.32 -9.89
N GLU A 340 13.91 -12.10 -10.30
CA GLU A 340 13.67 -11.74 -11.71
C GLU A 340 14.67 -10.73 -12.27
N VAL A 341 15.44 -10.04 -11.40
CA VAL A 341 16.35 -8.97 -11.81
C VAL A 341 17.78 -9.17 -11.34
N GLU A 342 18.69 -8.70 -12.17
CA GLU A 342 20.13 -8.71 -11.94
C GLU A 342 20.72 -7.34 -12.24
N VAL A 343 21.90 -7.08 -11.68
CA VAL A 343 22.69 -5.92 -12.04
C VAL A 343 24.11 -6.34 -12.38
N LEU A 344 24.46 -6.08 -13.64
CA LEU A 344 25.77 -6.35 -14.18
C LEU A 344 26.62 -5.09 -14.15
N PHE A 345 27.88 -5.22 -13.74
CA PHE A 345 28.85 -4.14 -13.74
C PHE A 345 29.87 -4.40 -14.84
N GLU A 346 30.30 -3.32 -15.46
CA GLU A 346 31.36 -3.37 -16.46
C GLU A 346 32.35 -2.24 -16.27
N LEU A 347 33.63 -2.57 -16.33
CA LEU A 347 34.74 -1.63 -16.29
C LEU A 347 35.22 -1.37 -17.71
N HIS A 348 35.24 -0.12 -18.10
CA HIS A 348 35.71 0.33 -19.39
C HIS A 348 36.97 1.20 -19.25
N ARG A 349 37.90 1.09 -20.19
CA ARG A 349 39.04 2.00 -20.36
C ARG A 349 38.86 2.75 -21.67
N CYS A 350 39.12 4.05 -21.63
CA CYS A 350 39.14 4.84 -22.85
C CYS A 350 40.43 4.59 -23.62
N THR A 351 40.33 4.00 -24.81
CA THR A 351 41.43 3.81 -25.76
C THR A 351 41.14 4.56 -27.04
N GLY A 352 42.02 5.51 -27.41
CA GLY A 352 41.75 6.40 -28.54
C GLY A 352 40.56 7.31 -28.27
N GLN A 353 39.48 7.15 -29.03
CA GLN A 353 38.22 7.90 -28.90
C GLN A 353 37.03 7.04 -28.42
N GLY A 354 37.28 5.79 -28.03
CA GLY A 354 36.24 4.83 -27.66
C GLY A 354 36.45 4.20 -26.29
N TRP A 355 35.38 3.63 -25.75
CA TRP A 355 35.42 2.81 -24.55
C TRP A 355 35.67 1.34 -24.92
N GLU A 356 36.72 0.77 -24.34
CA GLU A 356 37.08 -0.64 -24.42
C GLU A 356 36.66 -1.34 -23.12
N LEU A 357 35.94 -2.46 -23.22
CA LEU A 357 35.55 -3.28 -22.07
C LEU A 357 36.78 -4.02 -21.52
N ILE A 358 37.06 -3.87 -20.22
CA ILE A 358 38.19 -4.53 -19.53
C ILE A 358 37.72 -5.71 -18.69
N ASP A 359 36.68 -5.48 -17.89
CA ASP A 359 36.17 -6.46 -16.93
C ASP A 359 34.66 -6.35 -16.84
N ARG A 360 34.02 -7.46 -16.49
CA ARG A 360 32.58 -7.61 -16.32
C ARG A 360 32.32 -8.52 -15.13
N TRP A 361 31.46 -8.09 -14.21
CA TRP A 361 31.09 -8.89 -13.05
C TRP A 361 29.65 -8.64 -12.61
N GLN A 362 29.08 -9.66 -11.98
CA GLN A 362 27.82 -9.58 -11.28
C GLN A 362 28.09 -9.51 -9.78
N THR A 363 27.12 -9.02 -9.02
CA THR A 363 27.20 -8.93 -7.58
C THR A 363 25.91 -9.41 -6.96
N ASP A 364 26.02 -9.90 -5.73
CA ASP A 364 24.87 -10.31 -4.96
C ASP A 364 24.03 -9.08 -4.59
N LEU A 365 22.74 -9.16 -4.86
CA LEU A 365 21.75 -8.13 -4.60
C LEU A 365 21.01 -8.45 -3.30
N TYR A 366 20.97 -7.53 -2.36
CA TYR A 366 20.13 -7.61 -1.18
C TYR A 366 18.71 -7.20 -1.53
N ALA A 367 17.76 -8.10 -1.31
CA ALA A 367 16.35 -7.82 -1.46
C ALA A 367 15.78 -7.21 -0.18
N THR A 368 15.03 -6.11 -0.32
CA THR A 368 14.17 -5.58 0.74
C THR A 368 12.74 -5.93 0.40
N ASP A 369 12.04 -6.68 1.26
CA ASP A 369 10.68 -7.16 1.01
C ASP A 369 10.53 -7.93 -0.32
N SER A 370 11.50 -8.81 -0.61
CA SER A 370 11.59 -9.57 -1.88
C SER A 370 11.75 -8.71 -3.14
N ARG A 371 12.13 -7.44 -2.99
CA ARG A 371 12.38 -6.52 -4.10
C ARG A 371 13.80 -6.01 -4.08
N VAL A 372 14.40 -5.98 -5.26
CA VAL A 372 15.66 -5.27 -5.48
C VAL A 372 15.33 -3.83 -5.85
N LEU A 373 16.03 -2.92 -5.20
CA LEU A 373 15.78 -1.50 -5.22
C LEU A 373 17.02 -0.80 -5.75
N GLU A 374 16.96 -0.27 -6.98
CA GLU A 374 18.07 0.49 -7.57
C GLU A 374 17.84 1.98 -7.84
N ASN A 375 18.95 2.73 -7.83
CA ASN A 375 18.98 4.12 -8.26
C ASN A 375 20.05 4.33 -9.33
N PHE A 376 19.66 5.03 -10.41
CA PHE A 376 20.52 5.42 -11.51
C PHE A 376 20.62 6.94 -11.54
N THR A 377 21.83 7.47 -11.48
CA THR A 377 22.09 8.91 -11.48
C THR A 377 22.84 9.30 -12.74
N TYR A 378 22.20 10.08 -13.59
CA TYR A 378 22.79 10.66 -14.79
C TYR A 378 23.14 12.12 -14.54
N THR A 379 24.32 12.55 -14.94
CA THR A 379 24.76 13.94 -14.81
C THR A 379 24.70 14.68 -16.14
N LEU A 380 24.21 15.91 -16.10
CA LEU A 380 24.02 16.82 -17.22
C LEU A 380 24.70 18.14 -16.91
N PHE A 381 25.30 18.76 -17.92
CA PHE A 381 25.91 20.07 -17.78
C PHE A 381 24.85 21.17 -17.68
N GLY A 382 25.06 22.10 -16.74
CA GLY A 382 24.30 23.34 -16.66
C GLY A 382 24.57 24.29 -17.82
N GLN A 383 24.00 25.48 -17.77
CA GLN A 383 24.15 26.55 -18.76
C GLN A 383 25.61 27.01 -18.83
N GLN A 384 26.16 27.07 -20.04
CA GLN A 384 27.54 27.53 -20.25
C GLN A 384 27.64 29.07 -20.22
N LYS A 385 28.84 29.58 -19.95
CA LYS A 385 29.14 31.01 -20.04
C LYS A 385 28.87 31.48 -21.49
N ASN A 386 27.99 32.47 -21.66
CA ASN A 386 27.52 33.01 -22.94
C ASN A 386 26.49 32.15 -23.72
N GLU A 387 26.00 31.05 -23.17
CA GLU A 387 24.92 30.28 -23.79
C GLU A 387 23.58 30.99 -23.53
N PRO A 388 22.83 31.47 -24.55
CA PRO A 388 21.53 32.07 -24.32
C PRO A 388 20.54 31.02 -23.79
N PHE A 389 19.62 31.42 -22.90
CA PHE A 389 18.70 30.48 -22.24
C PHE A 389 17.91 29.58 -23.20
N LYS A 390 17.53 30.11 -24.37
CA LYS A 390 16.84 29.33 -25.42
C LYS A 390 17.72 28.21 -25.97
N ALA A 391 19.01 28.49 -26.21
CA ALA A 391 19.97 27.49 -26.67
C ALA A 391 20.22 26.44 -25.57
N PHE A 392 20.41 26.89 -24.32
CA PHE A 392 20.56 25.99 -23.18
C PHE A 392 19.38 25.04 -23.03
N ARG A 393 18.15 25.56 -23.09
CA ARG A 393 16.94 24.74 -23.02
C ARG A 393 16.86 23.70 -24.13
N GLN A 394 17.29 24.06 -25.34
CA GLN A 394 17.28 23.14 -26.48
C GLN A 394 18.38 22.08 -26.34
N ARG A 395 19.61 22.47 -25.98
CA ARG A 395 20.70 21.52 -25.71
C ARG A 395 20.34 20.55 -24.59
N LEU A 396 19.83 21.05 -23.46
CA LEU A 396 19.41 20.21 -22.34
C LEU A 396 18.30 19.22 -22.75
N ARG A 397 17.41 19.62 -23.66
CA ARG A 397 16.39 18.73 -24.24
C ARG A 397 17.04 17.61 -25.03
N ASP A 398 17.94 17.94 -25.93
CA ASP A 398 18.61 16.96 -26.78
C ASP A 398 19.50 16.02 -25.94
N ASP A 399 20.18 16.56 -24.91
CA ASP A 399 20.95 15.77 -23.94
C ASP A 399 20.06 14.79 -23.15
N LEU A 400 18.92 15.25 -22.61
CA LEU A 400 17.98 14.39 -21.90
C LEU A 400 17.35 13.33 -22.82
N VAL A 401 17.03 13.69 -24.06
CA VAL A 401 16.52 12.75 -25.05
C VAL A 401 17.56 11.68 -25.36
N ARG A 402 18.82 12.06 -25.56
CA ARG A 402 19.93 11.14 -25.80
C ARG A 402 20.16 10.21 -24.60
N LEU A 403 20.15 10.74 -23.38
CA LEU A 403 20.27 9.93 -22.15
C LEU A 403 19.14 8.93 -22.01
N LEU A 404 17.88 9.38 -22.12
CA LEU A 404 16.72 8.49 -22.03
C LEU A 404 16.70 7.46 -23.15
N THR A 405 17.18 7.83 -24.34
CA THR A 405 17.31 6.91 -25.46
C THR A 405 18.38 5.86 -25.17
N GLY A 406 19.55 6.26 -24.69
CA GLY A 406 20.62 5.33 -24.30
C GLY A 406 20.21 4.39 -23.17
N MET A 407 19.44 4.88 -22.20
CA MET A 407 18.87 4.07 -21.13
C MET A 407 17.95 2.98 -21.70
N LEU A 408 17.03 3.35 -22.59
CA LEU A 408 16.01 2.46 -23.14
C LEU A 408 16.51 1.58 -24.29
N PHE A 409 17.59 1.98 -24.94
CA PHE A 409 18.16 1.25 -26.06
C PHE A 409 18.83 -0.02 -25.55
N GLN A 410 18.38 -1.15 -26.10
CA GLN A 410 19.07 -2.42 -25.97
C GLN A 410 19.99 -2.57 -27.18
N PRO A 411 21.31 -2.69 -26.99
CA PRO A 411 22.13 -3.17 -28.10
C PRO A 411 21.60 -4.56 -28.50
N PRO A 412 21.63 -4.89 -29.81
CA PRO A 412 21.32 -6.26 -30.21
C PRO A 412 22.20 -7.18 -29.37
N LEU A 413 21.61 -8.22 -28.79
CA LEU A 413 22.37 -9.27 -28.15
C LEU A 413 23.37 -9.72 -29.21
N GLN A 414 24.65 -9.43 -28.99
CA GLN A 414 25.67 -10.14 -29.71
C GLN A 414 25.53 -11.55 -29.18
N GLU A 415 24.76 -12.37 -29.91
CA GLU A 415 24.93 -13.80 -29.84
C GLU A 415 26.40 -13.99 -30.20
N GLU A 416 27.22 -14.08 -29.16
CA GLU A 416 28.55 -14.63 -29.29
C GLU A 416 28.28 -16.05 -29.75
N LYS A 417 28.21 -16.20 -31.07
CA LYS A 417 28.08 -17.49 -31.70
C LYS A 417 29.41 -18.13 -31.42
N ILE A 418 29.48 -18.83 -30.28
CA ILE A 418 30.60 -19.66 -29.93
C ILE A 418 30.66 -20.66 -31.08
N ASP A 419 31.60 -20.43 -31.98
CA ASP A 419 31.86 -21.34 -33.07
C ASP A 419 32.54 -22.54 -32.45
N PHE A 420 31.73 -23.53 -32.07
CA PHE A 420 32.21 -24.75 -31.45
C PHE A 420 33.19 -25.48 -32.36
N ASP A 421 33.15 -25.24 -33.68
CA ASP A 421 34.10 -25.81 -34.64
C ASP A 421 35.44 -25.04 -34.63
N ALA A 422 35.46 -23.79 -34.15
CA ALA A 422 36.67 -22.99 -33.96
C ALA A 422 37.28 -23.13 -32.56
N LEU A 423 36.59 -23.81 -31.63
CA LEU A 423 37.21 -24.21 -30.37
C LEU A 423 38.19 -25.35 -30.67
N GLU A 424 39.48 -25.05 -30.59
CA GLU A 424 40.51 -26.10 -30.62
C GLU A 424 40.15 -27.14 -29.55
N PRO A 425 40.14 -28.45 -29.89
CA PRO A 425 39.81 -29.48 -28.92
C PRO A 425 40.74 -29.32 -27.72
N VAL A 426 40.14 -29.13 -26.55
CA VAL A 426 40.88 -29.00 -25.30
C VAL A 426 41.71 -30.27 -25.12
N ASP A 427 43.03 -30.15 -25.26
CA ASP A 427 43.94 -31.27 -25.04
C ASP A 427 44.03 -31.54 -23.53
N PHE A 428 43.14 -32.42 -23.07
CA PHE A 428 43.11 -32.85 -21.68
C PHE A 428 44.41 -33.54 -21.24
N ALA A 429 45.22 -34.06 -22.17
CA ALA A 429 46.53 -34.62 -21.84
C ALA A 429 47.54 -33.49 -21.50
N ALA A 430 47.54 -32.40 -22.26
CA ALA A 430 48.37 -31.22 -21.96
C ALA A 430 47.96 -30.53 -20.63
N LEU A 431 46.66 -30.53 -20.30
CA LEU A 431 46.17 -30.05 -19.00
C LEU A 431 46.57 -30.97 -17.84
N ALA A 432 46.62 -32.28 -18.06
CA ALA A 432 47.07 -33.23 -17.03
C ALA A 432 48.57 -33.09 -16.71
N GLU A 433 49.41 -32.78 -17.71
CA GLU A 433 50.84 -32.52 -17.49
C GLU A 433 51.09 -31.21 -16.73
N THR A 434 50.26 -30.18 -16.96
CA THR A 434 50.41 -28.89 -16.25
C THR A 434 49.86 -28.90 -14.83
N ILE A 435 49.00 -29.86 -14.47
CA ILE A 435 48.50 -30.07 -13.09
C ILE A 435 49.33 -31.16 -12.37
N SER A 436 50.57 -31.40 -12.78
CA SER A 436 51.53 -32.09 -11.92
C SER A 436 51.89 -31.16 -10.76
N ILE A 437 51.11 -31.27 -9.68
CA ILE A 437 51.37 -30.62 -8.39
C ILE A 437 52.69 -31.18 -7.87
N GLU A 438 53.79 -30.52 -8.22
CA GLU A 438 55.08 -30.78 -7.59
C GLU A 438 54.88 -30.51 -6.09
N PRO A 439 55.13 -31.49 -5.20
CA PRO A 439 54.91 -31.32 -3.77
C PRO A 439 55.73 -30.13 -3.31
N THR A 440 55.06 -29.02 -3.02
CA THR A 440 55.72 -27.81 -2.57
C THR A 440 56.40 -28.16 -1.25
N GLY A 441 57.73 -28.21 -1.28
CA GLY A 441 58.55 -28.60 -0.14
C GLY A 441 58.12 -27.86 1.12
N ALA A 442 58.09 -28.59 2.23
CA ALA A 442 57.60 -28.12 3.52
C ALA A 442 58.05 -26.68 3.82
N PRO A 443 57.16 -25.82 4.33
CA PRO A 443 57.48 -24.42 4.61
C PRO A 443 58.69 -24.34 5.54
N ARG A 444 59.73 -23.63 5.10
CA ARG A 444 60.90 -23.33 5.94
C ARG A 444 60.42 -22.51 7.15
N PRO A 445 60.89 -22.83 8.37
CA PRO A 445 60.56 -22.04 9.55
C PRO A 445 61.05 -20.61 9.35
N MET A 446 60.12 -19.65 9.43
CA MET A 446 60.44 -18.22 9.37
C MET A 446 61.28 -17.85 10.59
N SER A 447 62.53 -17.48 10.33
CA SER A 447 63.40 -16.84 11.31
C SER A 447 62.76 -15.53 11.76
N GLU A 448 62.59 -15.41 13.07
CA GLU A 448 62.04 -14.28 13.80
C GLU A 448 62.86 -13.01 13.55
N THR A 449 62.36 -12.11 12.71
CA THR A 449 63.00 -10.81 12.47
C THR A 449 62.75 -9.88 13.65
N ALA A 450 63.84 -9.45 14.27
CA ALA A 450 63.87 -8.57 15.43
C ALA A 450 63.06 -7.27 15.24
N ARG A 451 62.28 -6.93 16.27
CA ARG A 451 61.53 -5.67 16.39
C ARG A 451 62.47 -4.48 16.47
N THR A 452 62.35 -3.56 15.53
CA THR A 452 62.91 -2.20 15.64
C THR A 452 61.99 -1.34 16.52
N PRO A 453 62.50 -0.59 17.51
CA PRO A 453 61.68 0.25 18.38
C PRO A 453 61.16 1.49 17.65
N SER A 454 59.88 1.81 17.91
CA SER A 454 59.14 2.96 17.39
C SER A 454 59.79 4.29 17.78
N ALA A 455 59.97 5.17 16.79
CA ALA A 455 60.35 6.56 16.99
C ALA A 455 59.15 7.38 17.51
N SER A 456 59.47 8.28 18.45
CA SER A 456 58.60 9.23 19.14
C SER A 456 57.54 9.91 18.29
N ALA A 457 56.33 9.96 18.85
CA ALA A 457 55.28 10.89 18.48
C ALA A 457 55.72 12.33 18.77
N GLN A 458 55.72 13.17 17.73
CA GLN A 458 55.79 14.62 17.86
C GLN A 458 54.38 15.16 18.06
N ASP A 459 54.15 15.69 19.25
CA ASP A 459 52.96 16.39 19.69
C ASP A 459 52.92 17.79 19.05
N THR A 460 52.09 17.97 18.02
CA THR A 460 51.78 19.29 17.45
C THR A 460 50.39 19.72 17.88
N SER A 461 50.31 20.28 19.09
CA SER A 461 49.13 20.99 19.58
C SER A 461 49.01 22.37 18.88
N PRO A 462 47.84 22.73 18.30
CA PRO A 462 47.67 24.01 17.61
C PRO A 462 47.50 25.20 18.57
N HIS A 463 48.22 26.26 18.26
CA HIS A 463 48.19 27.57 18.93
C HIS A 463 46.88 28.31 18.61
N PRO A 464 46.17 28.91 19.58
CA PRO A 464 44.98 29.71 19.32
C PRO A 464 45.34 31.08 18.68
N PRO A 465 44.54 31.59 17.73
CA PRO A 465 44.78 32.90 17.14
C PRO A 465 44.41 34.04 18.09
N SER A 466 45.33 35.00 18.21
CA SER A 466 45.14 36.30 18.87
C SER A 466 44.03 37.11 18.18
N PRO A 467 43.17 37.82 18.93
CA PRO A 467 42.28 38.82 18.36
C PRO A 467 43.07 40.12 18.14
N ASP A 468 42.99 40.71 16.94
CA ASP A 468 43.03 42.17 16.72
C ASP A 468 43.02 42.52 15.21
N ARG A 469 41.89 43.07 14.75
CA ARG A 469 41.69 44.26 13.88
C ARG A 469 40.47 44.15 12.97
#